data_AF-A0A822IUV1-F1
#
_entry.id   AF-A0A822IUV1-F1
#
_cell.length_a   1.000
_cell.length_b   1.000
_cell.length_c   1.000
_cell.angle_alpha   90.00
_cell.angle_beta   90.00
_cell.angle_gamma   90.00
#
_symmetry.space_group_name_H-M   'P 1'
#
loop_
_entity.id
_entity.type
_entity.pdbx_description
1 polymer ?
#
loop_
_entity_poly.entity_id
_entity_poly.type
_entity_poly.pdbx_seq_one_letter_code
_entity_poly.pdbx_strand_id
1 'polypeptide(L)' 'MESIKEIKNAFRQARIVGEELLSKGLMTWDSFEAMMLGFEQKLKARGQVF' A
#
# COMPACT_ATOMS: atom_id res chain seq x y z
N MET A 1 -0.94 2.57 19.39
CA MET A 1 -0.38 1.49 18.55
C MET A 1 -1.43 1.21 17.49
N GLU A 2 -1.17 1.49 16.22
CA GLU A 2 -2.15 1.21 15.15
C GLU A 2 -2.47 -0.29 15.13
N SER A 3 -3.75 -0.61 15.12
CA SER A 3 -4.25 -1.98 15.00
C SER A 3 -3.96 -2.52 13.60
N ILE A 4 -3.80 -3.84 13.47
CA ILE A 4 -3.62 -4.51 12.18
C ILE A 4 -4.76 -4.18 11.19
N LYS A 5 -5.97 -3.97 11.72
CA LYS A 5 -7.14 -3.56 10.93
C LYS A 5 -6.95 -2.17 10.29
N GLU A 6 -6.39 -1.21 11.02
CA GLU A 6 -6.10 0.13 10.50
C GLU A 6 -5.05 0.09 9.41
N ILE A 7 -4.00 -0.73 9.57
CA ILE A 7 -2.95 -0.89 8.55
C ILE A 7 -3.53 -1.49 7.26
N LYS A 8 -4.36 -2.54 7.36
CA LYS A 8 -5.03 -3.13 6.19
C LYS A 8 -5.97 -2.15 5.51
N ASN A 9 -6.68 -1.33 6.28
CA ASN A 9 -7.57 -0.33 5.72
C ASN A 9 -6.78 0.79 5.02
N ALA A 10 -5.69 1.26 5.62
CA ALA A 10 -4.78 2.23 5.02
C ALA A 10 -4.16 1.69 3.72
N PHE A 11 -3.74 0.42 3.70
CA PHE A 11 -3.25 -0.24 2.49
C PHE A 11 -4.30 -0.26 1.38
N ARG A 12 -5.54 -0.65 1.70
CA ARG A 12 -6.63 -0.67 0.72
C ARG A 12 -6.88 0.71 0.12
N GLN A 13 -6.89 1.76 0.94
CA GLN A 13 -7.06 3.14 0.49
C GLN A 13 -5.88 3.59 -0.38
N ALA A 14 -4.64 3.32 0.04
CA ALA A 14 -3.45 3.66 -0.73
C ALA A 14 -3.44 2.96 -2.09
N ARG A 15 -3.88 1.71 -2.17
CA ARG A 15 -4.00 0.97 -3.43
C ARG A 15 -5.00 1.63 -4.37
N ILE A 16 -6.19 1.98 -3.90
CA ILE A 16 -7.24 2.63 -4.71
C ILE A 16 -6.73 3.96 -5.26
N VAL A 17 -6.11 4.79 -4.41
CA VAL A 17 -5.55 6.09 -4.83
C VAL A 17 -4.42 5.87 -5.83
N GLY A 18 -3.54 4.89 -5.61
CA GLY A 18 -2.46 4.57 -6.54
C GLY A 18 -2.96 4.11 -7.91
N GLU A 19 -3.98 3.24 -7.94
CA GLU A 19 -4.64 2.79 -9.17
C GLU A 19 -5.29 3.97 -9.91
N GLU A 20 -5.92 4.90 -9.19
CA GLU A 20 -6.48 6.12 -9.77
C GLU A 20 -5.39 7.02 -10.38
N LEU A 21 -4.27 7.23 -9.66
CA LEU A 21 -3.14 8.03 -10.14
C LEU A 21 -2.47 7.40 -11.37
N LEU A 22 -2.34 6.06 -11.40
CA LEU A 22 -1.87 5.31 -12.56
C LEU A 22 -2.79 5.53 -13.77
N SER A 23 -4.11 5.44 -13.57
CA SER A 23 -5.09 5.63 -14.66
C SER A 23 -5.04 7.03 -15.27
N LYS A 24 -4.67 8.04 -14.47
CA LYS A 24 -4.53 9.44 -14.89
C LYS A 24 -3.12 9.77 -15.43
N GLY A 25 -2.19 8.83 -15.42
CA GLY A 25 -0.79 9.07 -15.79
C GLY A 25 -0.04 9.99 -14.81
N LEU A 26 -0.56 10.16 -13.59
CA LEU A 26 0.03 11.00 -12.53
C LEU A 26 1.00 10.23 -11.63
N MET A 27 1.12 8.92 -11.84
CA MET A 27 2.03 8.02 -11.14
C MET A 27 2.56 6.99 -12.14
N THR A 28 3.82 6.59 -12.01
CA THR A 28 4.41 5.50 -12.79
C THR A 28 4.16 4.14 -12.13
N TRP A 29 4.18 3.07 -12.90
CA TRP A 29 4.11 1.70 -12.37
C TRP A 29 5.20 1.44 -11.31
N ASP A 30 6.44 1.88 -11.54
CA ASP A 30 7.53 1.74 -10.58
C ASP A 30 7.25 2.44 -9.25
N SER A 31 6.64 3.65 -9.30
CA SER A 31 6.28 4.40 -8.10
C SER A 31 5.15 3.72 -7.33
N PHE A 32 4.19 3.15 -8.04
CA PHE A 32 3.10 2.38 -7.45
C PHE A 32 3.61 1.09 -6.81
N GLU A 33 4.49 0.35 -7.48
CA GLU A 33 5.11 -0.87 -6.96
C GLU A 33 5.92 -0.59 -5.70
N ALA A 34 6.76 0.45 -5.71
CA ALA A 34 7.54 0.86 -4.54
C ALA A 34 6.63 1.23 -3.34
N MET A 35 5.52 1.91 -3.61
CA MET A 35 4.52 2.23 -2.59
C MET A 35 3.93 0.95 -1.98
N MET A 36 3.51 -0.01 -2.81
CA MET A 36 2.92 -1.29 -2.35
C MET A 36 3.93 -2.13 -1.55
N LEU A 37 5.18 -2.22 -2.01
CA LEU A 37 6.26 -2.90 -1.30
C LEU A 37 6.50 -2.33 0.09
N GLY A 38 6.45 -1.00 0.25
CA GLY A 38 6.58 -0.35 1.55
C GLY A 38 5.48 -0.77 2.54
N PHE A 39 4.26 -1.02 2.07
CA PHE A 39 3.17 -1.52 2.90
C PHE A 39 3.32 -2.99 3.26
N GLU A 40 3.76 -3.84 2.32
CA GLU A 40 4.04 -5.25 2.61
C GLU A 40 5.14 -5.40 3.68
N GLN A 41 6.20 -4.59 3.59
CA GLN A 41 7.27 -4.59 4.60
C GLN A 41 6.76 -4.19 5.98
N LYS A 42 5.88 -3.19 6.07
CA LYS A 42 5.23 -2.80 7.33
C LYS A 42 4.37 -3.92 7.92
N LEU A 43 3.67 -4.68 7.08
CA LEU A 43 2.86 -5.82 7.51
C LEU A 43 3.74 -7.00 7.97
N LYS A 44 4.81 -7.31 7.23
CA LYS A 44 5.80 -8.33 7.61
C LYS A 44 6.48 -7.99 8.95
N ALA A 45 6.86 -6.73 9.17
CA ALA A 45 7.44 -6.27 10.44
C ALA A 45 6.49 -6.41 11.64
N ARG A 46 5.18 -6.52 11.40
CA ARG A 46 4.14 -6.76 12.43
C ARG A 46 3.82 -8.25 12.62
N GLY A 47 4.55 -9.16 11.96
CA GLY A 47 4.35 -10.60 12.07
C GLY A 47 3.22 -11.17 11.20
N GLN A 48 2.71 -10.41 10.22
CA GLN A 48 1.80 -10.95 9.21
C GLN A 48 2.60 -11.56 8.06
N VAL A 49 2.52 -12.87 7.90
CA VAL A 49 2.90 -13.58 6.66
C VAL A 49 1.65 -13.58 5.77
N PHE A 50 1.79 -13.09 4.53
CA PHE A 50 0.73 -13.15 3.51
C PHE A 50 0.57 -14.57 2.98
#